data_AF-A0A096A8W8-F1
#
_entry.id   AF-A0A096A8W8-F1
#
_cell.length_a   1.000
_cell.length_b   1.000
_cell.length_c   1.000
_cell.angle_alpha   90.00
_cell.angle_beta   90.00
_cell.angle_gamma   90.00
#
_symmetry.space_group_name_H-M   'P 1'
#
loop_
_entity.id
_entity.type
_entity.pdbx_description
1 polymer ?
#
loop_
_entity_poly.entity_id
_entity_poly.type
_entity_poly.pdbx_seq_one_letter_code
_entity_poly.pdbx_strand_id
1 'polypeptide(L)'
;PGTDAIADGSFNKNGDNNMSVTNGIQHPGTFYTDGSTWYERYNQYNLWSMDNTTTGYNDIAVIKTIYDPCPAGFHMPASNAFTGFTKDGQNKGPMNVSGAWDYGWNFNNKISSPDATVYFHASGSLNFEDGSLTHVGNLGFYWLAVPLDDIIGCFLCLRSGNVSPKDASPRSLGLSVRPVSE
;
A
#
# COMPACT_ATOMS: atom_id res chain seq x y z
N PRO A 1 8.71 -3.12 -13.88
CA PRO A 1 8.31 -2.20 -12.77
C PRO A 1 7.25 -1.23 -13.29
N GLY A 2 6.45 -0.61 -12.40
CA GLY A 2 5.21 0.13 -12.69
C GLY A 2 5.06 0.62 -14.14
N THR A 3 4.04 0.14 -14.83
CA THR A 3 3.75 0.49 -16.22
C THR A 3 2.25 0.74 -16.38
N ASP A 4 1.91 1.64 -17.28
CA ASP A 4 0.51 1.86 -17.69
C ASP A 4 0.01 0.78 -18.66
N ALA A 5 0.91 -0.05 -19.19
CA ALA A 5 0.57 -1.12 -20.13
C ALA A 5 0.02 -2.33 -19.35
N ILE A 6 -1.31 -2.53 -19.39
CA ILE A 6 -1.93 -3.77 -18.94
C ILE A 6 -2.01 -4.72 -20.14
N ALA A 7 -1.82 -6.02 -19.91
CA ALA A 7 -1.75 -7.04 -20.96
C ALA A 7 -3.02 -7.15 -21.85
N ASP A 8 -4.13 -6.51 -21.47
CA ASP A 8 -5.43 -6.57 -22.15
C ASP A 8 -6.02 -5.18 -22.49
N GLY A 9 -5.22 -4.11 -22.42
CA GLY A 9 -5.64 -2.74 -22.80
C GLY A 9 -5.14 -1.62 -21.88
N SER A 10 -5.60 -0.39 -22.12
CA SER A 10 -5.43 0.76 -21.22
C SER A 10 -6.55 0.80 -20.18
N PHE A 11 -6.25 1.12 -18.92
CA PHE A 11 -7.28 1.44 -17.92
C PHE A 11 -7.71 2.92 -18.04
N ASN A 12 -8.93 3.23 -17.61
CA ASN A 12 -9.38 4.62 -17.49
C ASN A 12 -8.66 5.27 -16.29
N LYS A 13 -7.76 6.19 -16.58
CA LYS A 13 -6.97 6.89 -15.56
C LYS A 13 -7.74 7.95 -14.78
N ASN A 14 -8.96 8.31 -15.21
CA ASN A 14 -9.77 9.28 -14.51
C ASN A 14 -11.26 8.90 -14.51
N GLY A 15 -11.70 8.33 -13.39
CA GLY A 15 -13.10 8.08 -13.05
C GLY A 15 -13.77 9.23 -12.31
N ASP A 16 -13.07 10.35 -12.14
CA ASP A 16 -13.48 11.54 -11.37
C ASP A 16 -13.88 11.19 -9.93
N ASN A 17 -14.56 12.13 -9.27
CA ASN A 17 -15.09 12.02 -7.91
C ASN A 17 -16.33 11.08 -7.84
N ASN A 18 -16.14 9.80 -8.16
CA ASN A 18 -17.19 8.78 -8.18
C ASN A 18 -16.79 7.49 -7.44
N MET A 19 -15.90 7.56 -6.45
CA MET A 19 -15.50 6.38 -5.71
C MET A 19 -16.64 5.83 -4.85
N SER A 20 -16.87 4.52 -4.91
CA SER A 20 -17.71 3.74 -3.99
C SER A 20 -17.36 2.27 -4.14
N VAL A 21 -17.69 1.43 -3.16
CA VAL A 21 -17.47 -0.02 -3.25
C VAL A 21 -18.15 -0.60 -4.51
N THR A 22 -19.39 -0.16 -4.78
CA THR A 22 -20.14 -0.58 -5.98
C THR A 22 -19.41 -0.22 -7.27
N ASN A 23 -18.94 1.03 -7.40
CA ASN A 23 -18.25 1.47 -8.61
C ASN A 23 -16.91 0.75 -8.81
N GLY A 24 -16.15 0.52 -7.73
CA GLY A 24 -14.90 -0.26 -7.79
C GLY A 24 -15.12 -1.70 -8.29
N ILE A 25 -16.24 -2.32 -7.93
CA ILE A 25 -16.60 -3.68 -8.38
C ILE A 25 -17.11 -3.68 -9.82
N GLN A 26 -17.94 -2.71 -10.19
CA GLN A 26 -18.57 -2.66 -11.52
C GLN A 26 -17.61 -2.16 -12.62
N HIS A 27 -16.58 -1.40 -12.24
CA HIS A 27 -15.63 -0.78 -13.17
C HIS A 27 -14.16 -0.99 -12.73
N PRO A 28 -13.68 -2.24 -12.64
CA PRO A 28 -12.34 -2.54 -12.12
C PRO A 28 -11.18 -1.99 -12.97
N GLY A 29 -11.46 -1.56 -14.21
CA GLY A 29 -10.51 -0.89 -15.10
C GLY A 29 -10.52 0.65 -15.00
N THR A 30 -11.06 1.22 -13.92
CA THR A 30 -11.14 2.67 -13.71
C THR A 30 -10.42 3.08 -12.43
N PHE A 31 -9.52 4.05 -12.54
CA PHE A 31 -8.92 4.75 -11.42
C PHE A 31 -9.76 5.98 -11.07
N TYR A 32 -10.25 6.05 -9.84
CA TYR A 32 -11.05 7.18 -9.37
C TYR A 32 -10.14 8.20 -8.68
N THR A 33 -10.07 9.40 -9.24
CA THR A 33 -9.28 10.51 -8.69
C THR A 33 -9.90 11.02 -7.39
N ASP A 34 -9.16 11.86 -6.68
CA ASP A 34 -9.55 12.38 -5.38
C ASP A 34 -10.81 13.24 -5.44
N GLY A 35 -11.57 13.23 -4.35
CA GLY A 35 -12.80 14.00 -4.22
C GLY A 35 -13.68 13.51 -3.09
N SER A 36 -14.82 14.18 -2.93
CA SER A 36 -15.72 13.98 -1.78
C SER A 36 -16.20 12.55 -1.56
N THR A 37 -16.33 11.77 -2.63
CA THR A 37 -16.84 10.40 -2.58
C THR A 37 -15.90 9.43 -1.87
N TRP A 38 -14.59 9.72 -1.81
CA TRP A 38 -13.63 8.90 -1.06
C TRP A 38 -13.94 8.89 0.45
N TYR A 39 -14.38 10.01 1.02
CA TYR A 39 -14.72 10.10 2.44
C TYR A 39 -16.23 9.98 2.73
N GLU A 40 -17.09 10.31 1.77
CA GLU A 40 -18.55 10.18 1.94
C GLU A 40 -19.06 8.76 1.66
N ARG A 41 -18.38 8.00 0.79
CA ARG A 41 -18.89 6.72 0.27
C ARG A 41 -17.89 5.56 0.38
N TYR A 42 -16.60 5.83 0.61
CA TYR A 42 -15.53 4.83 0.65
C TYR A 42 -14.66 4.90 1.93
N ASN A 43 -15.29 5.22 3.05
CA ASN A 43 -14.64 5.42 4.35
C ASN A 43 -14.67 4.19 5.28
N GLN A 44 -14.97 3.00 4.77
CA GLN A 44 -15.07 1.79 5.58
C GLN A 44 -13.71 1.40 6.19
N TYR A 45 -13.69 1.04 7.48
CA TYR A 45 -12.48 0.58 8.18
C TYR A 45 -12.25 -0.93 8.02
N ASN A 46 -13.30 -1.68 7.70
CA ASN A 46 -13.30 -3.12 7.62
C ASN A 46 -13.34 -3.64 6.17
N LEU A 47 -12.90 -2.81 5.21
CA LEU A 47 -12.96 -3.21 3.80
C LEU A 47 -12.03 -4.39 3.51
N TRP A 48 -10.77 -4.33 3.97
CA TRP A 48 -9.79 -5.41 3.76
C TRP A 48 -9.61 -6.33 4.97
N SER A 49 -10.11 -5.94 6.15
CA SER A 49 -10.06 -6.73 7.38
C SER A 49 -11.44 -6.82 8.03
N MET A 50 -12.01 -8.02 8.12
CA MET A 50 -13.30 -8.30 8.74
C MET A 50 -13.27 -7.84 10.20
N ASP A 51 -14.39 -7.28 10.66
CA ASP A 51 -14.58 -6.79 12.04
C ASP A 51 -13.58 -5.74 12.53
N ASN A 52 -12.77 -5.16 11.63
CA ASN A 52 -11.89 -4.07 12.04
C ASN A 52 -12.70 -2.84 12.45
N THR A 53 -12.50 -2.42 13.70
CA THR A 53 -13.07 -1.20 14.29
C THR A 53 -12.00 -0.21 14.71
N THR A 54 -10.73 -0.50 14.39
CA THR A 54 -9.58 0.29 14.82
C THR A 54 -8.99 1.08 13.67
N THR A 55 -8.22 2.11 14.01
CA THR A 55 -7.44 2.91 13.08
C THR A 55 -5.99 3.02 13.54
N GLY A 56 -5.13 3.50 12.64
CA GLY A 56 -3.73 3.73 12.90
C GLY A 56 -2.87 2.47 12.95
N TYR A 57 -1.68 2.62 13.53
CA TYR A 57 -0.62 1.62 13.51
C TYR A 57 -0.75 0.65 14.68
N ASN A 58 -1.04 -0.62 14.37
CA ASN A 58 -1.24 -1.68 15.35
C ASN A 58 -0.90 -3.06 14.76
N ASP A 59 -0.87 -4.06 15.65
CA ASP A 59 -0.56 -5.47 15.34
C ASP A 59 -1.83 -6.35 15.40
N ILE A 60 -3.02 -5.78 15.24
CA ILE A 60 -4.26 -6.56 15.20
C ILE A 60 -4.27 -7.37 13.91
N ALA A 61 -4.57 -8.67 14.05
CA ALA A 61 -4.61 -9.59 12.94
C ALA A 61 -5.59 -9.12 11.84
N VAL A 62 -5.17 -9.29 10.59
CA VAL A 62 -6.01 -8.98 9.42
C VAL A 62 -6.83 -10.20 9.05
N ILE A 63 -8.16 -10.08 9.13
CA ILE A 63 -9.07 -11.17 8.75
C ILE A 63 -9.58 -10.89 7.34
N LYS A 64 -9.12 -11.65 6.36
CA LYS A 64 -9.43 -11.42 4.94
C LYS A 64 -10.94 -11.28 4.67
N THR A 65 -11.34 -10.27 3.90
CA THR A 65 -12.70 -10.10 3.37
C THR A 65 -12.78 -10.51 1.89
N ILE A 66 -13.98 -10.46 1.31
CA ILE A 66 -14.17 -10.60 -0.14
C ILE A 66 -13.64 -9.40 -0.95
N TYR A 67 -13.31 -8.28 -0.31
CA TYR A 67 -12.77 -7.08 -0.97
C TYR A 67 -11.26 -6.94 -0.81
N ASP A 68 -10.62 -7.81 -0.01
CA ASP A 68 -9.17 -7.91 0.07
C ASP A 68 -8.61 -8.36 -1.30
N PRO A 69 -7.69 -7.60 -1.90
CA PRO A 69 -7.21 -7.85 -3.27
C PRO A 69 -6.20 -9.02 -3.38
N CYS A 70 -5.82 -9.65 -2.26
CA CYS A 70 -4.81 -10.69 -2.25
C CYS A 70 -5.36 -12.04 -2.76
N PRO A 71 -4.51 -12.95 -3.27
CA PRO A 71 -4.92 -14.31 -3.60
C PRO A 71 -5.46 -15.11 -2.40
N ALA A 72 -6.14 -16.23 -2.67
CA ALA A 72 -6.54 -17.16 -1.62
C ALA A 72 -5.31 -17.71 -0.87
N GLY A 73 -5.41 -17.81 0.46
CA GLY A 73 -4.28 -18.15 1.34
C GLY A 73 -3.40 -16.96 1.74
N PHE A 74 -3.67 -15.76 1.21
CA PHE A 74 -2.98 -14.54 1.58
C PHE A 74 -3.96 -13.43 1.96
N HIS A 75 -3.49 -12.46 2.74
CA HIS A 75 -4.25 -11.25 3.09
C HIS A 75 -3.37 -10.00 3.06
N MET A 76 -4.00 -8.84 3.13
CA MET A 76 -3.31 -7.57 3.28
C MET A 76 -2.49 -7.53 4.57
N PRO A 77 -1.31 -6.89 4.60
CA PRO A 77 -0.51 -6.78 5.82
C PRO A 77 -1.19 -5.93 6.89
N ALA A 78 -1.02 -6.30 8.16
CA ALA A 78 -1.40 -5.47 9.32
C ALA A 78 -0.64 -4.14 9.31
N SER A 79 -1.17 -3.09 9.95
CA SER A 79 -0.61 -1.74 9.80
C SER A 79 0.82 -1.58 10.36
N ASN A 80 1.28 -2.46 11.24
CA ASN A 80 2.69 -2.51 11.68
C ASN A 80 3.59 -3.50 10.91
N ALA A 81 3.09 -4.21 9.91
CA ALA A 81 3.79 -5.33 9.26
C ALA A 81 5.19 -4.98 8.72
N PHE A 82 5.40 -3.72 8.30
CA PHE A 82 6.67 -3.29 7.72
C PHE A 82 7.60 -2.58 8.71
N THR A 83 7.25 -2.50 9.99
CA THR A 83 8.08 -1.81 11.00
C THR A 83 9.47 -2.43 11.13
N GLY A 84 9.63 -3.72 10.89
CA GLY A 84 10.95 -4.38 10.84
C GLY A 84 11.90 -3.90 9.71
N PHE A 85 11.42 -3.06 8.78
CA PHE A 85 12.25 -2.49 7.71
C PHE A 85 13.13 -1.32 8.19
N THR A 86 12.85 -0.79 9.38
CA THR A 86 13.77 0.05 10.15
C THR A 86 14.09 -0.63 11.48
N LYS A 87 15.29 -0.39 12.01
CA LYS A 87 15.76 -1.09 13.22
C LYS A 87 15.02 -0.69 14.49
N ASP A 88 14.36 0.46 14.47
CA ASP A 88 13.59 1.03 15.58
C ASP A 88 12.07 1.06 15.30
N GLY A 89 11.63 0.53 14.16
CA GLY A 89 10.22 0.54 13.75
C GLY A 89 9.66 1.92 13.40
N GLN A 90 10.51 2.96 13.32
CA GLN A 90 10.09 4.33 13.07
C GLN A 90 10.37 4.77 11.64
N ASN A 91 9.63 5.79 11.21
CA ASN A 91 9.87 6.45 9.93
C ASN A 91 11.26 7.09 9.91
N LYS A 92 11.98 6.86 8.81
CA LYS A 92 13.34 7.37 8.60
C LYS A 92 14.33 6.92 9.68
N GLY A 93 14.00 5.89 10.44
CA GLY A 93 14.91 5.22 11.35
C GLY A 93 16.04 4.50 10.60
N PRO A 94 17.05 3.98 11.32
CA PRO A 94 18.14 3.24 10.70
C PRO A 94 17.60 2.06 9.88
N MET A 95 17.88 2.03 8.57
CA MET A 95 17.31 1.03 7.68
C MET A 95 17.82 -0.39 8.00
N ASN A 96 16.91 -1.37 7.96
CA ASN A 96 17.23 -2.79 8.13
C ASN A 96 17.38 -3.49 6.76
N VAL A 97 18.42 -3.10 6.01
CA VAL A 97 18.63 -3.53 4.62
C VAL A 97 19.92 -4.32 4.45
N SER A 98 20.03 -5.02 3.33
CA SER A 98 21.24 -5.68 2.86
C SER A 98 21.55 -5.26 1.42
N GLY A 99 22.82 -4.98 1.14
CA GLY A 99 23.28 -4.53 -0.17
C GLY A 99 22.97 -3.06 -0.46
N ALA A 100 23.23 -2.67 -1.72
CA ALA A 100 22.98 -1.31 -2.21
C ALA A 100 21.54 -1.16 -2.75
N TRP A 101 21.11 0.09 -2.91
CA TRP A 101 19.85 0.40 -3.60
C TRP A 101 19.95 -0.03 -5.06
N ASP A 102 18.96 -0.76 -5.53
CA ASP A 102 18.82 -1.16 -6.92
C ASP A 102 17.34 -1.08 -7.32
N TYR A 103 16.89 0.15 -7.60
CA TYR A 103 15.49 0.48 -7.87
C TYR A 103 14.53 -0.12 -6.83
N GLY A 104 14.98 -0.20 -5.58
CA GLY A 104 14.35 -0.96 -4.50
C GLY A 104 15.35 -1.36 -3.42
N TRP A 105 14.84 -1.98 -2.36
CA TRP A 105 15.62 -2.46 -1.23
C TRP A 105 15.43 -3.96 -1.01
N ASN A 106 16.51 -4.62 -0.60
CA ASN A 106 16.46 -5.93 0.05
C ASN A 106 16.42 -5.70 1.57
N PHE A 107 15.29 -6.02 2.20
CA PHE A 107 15.11 -5.91 3.65
C PHE A 107 15.50 -7.22 4.33
N ASN A 108 16.19 -7.13 5.46
CA ASN A 108 16.51 -8.31 6.27
C ASN A 108 15.27 -8.81 7.01
N ASN A 109 15.13 -10.13 7.14
CA ASN A 109 14.02 -10.74 7.88
C ASN A 109 14.13 -10.62 9.42
N LYS A 110 15.31 -10.27 9.95
CA LYS A 110 15.60 -10.12 11.38
C LYS A 110 16.44 -8.87 11.62
N ILE A 111 16.31 -8.28 12.81
CA ILE A 111 17.14 -7.12 13.22
C ILE A 111 18.57 -7.56 13.57
N SER A 112 18.71 -8.70 14.24
CA SER A 112 19.98 -9.32 14.60
C SER A 112 20.16 -10.66 13.91
N SER A 113 21.36 -10.93 13.41
CA SER A 113 21.74 -12.18 12.73
C SER A 113 20.75 -12.59 11.62
N PRO A 114 20.52 -11.74 10.60
CA PRO A 114 19.61 -12.07 9.52
C PRO A 114 20.13 -13.23 8.68
N ASP A 115 19.21 -14.08 8.23
CA ASP A 115 19.47 -15.28 7.43
C ASP A 115 18.70 -15.31 6.10
N ALA A 116 17.82 -14.32 5.88
CA ALA A 116 17.12 -14.14 4.62
C ALA A 116 16.83 -12.66 4.35
N THR A 117 16.55 -12.35 3.08
CA THR A 117 16.09 -11.03 2.65
C THR A 117 14.82 -11.12 1.82
N VAL A 118 14.08 -10.00 1.77
CA VAL A 118 12.92 -9.83 0.89
C VAL A 118 13.08 -8.53 0.08
N TYR A 119 12.88 -8.63 -1.23
CA TYR A 119 13.01 -7.49 -2.13
C TYR A 119 11.69 -6.74 -2.32
N PHE A 120 11.75 -5.41 -2.17
CA PHE A 120 10.68 -4.47 -2.47
C PHE A 120 11.17 -3.45 -3.49
N HIS A 121 10.51 -3.38 -4.64
CA HIS A 121 10.87 -2.43 -5.69
C HIS A 121 10.34 -1.03 -5.40
N ALA A 122 10.93 -0.05 -6.07
CA ALA A 122 10.40 1.29 -6.23
C ALA A 122 9.29 1.30 -7.29
N SER A 123 8.09 0.88 -6.89
CA SER A 123 6.92 0.70 -7.74
C SER A 123 6.42 1.98 -8.42
N GLY A 124 6.65 3.14 -7.81
CA GLY A 124 5.90 4.36 -8.13
C GLY A 124 4.45 4.28 -7.63
N SER A 125 3.63 5.25 -8.06
CA SER A 125 2.21 5.33 -7.72
C SER A 125 1.41 6.02 -8.83
N LEU A 126 0.10 5.77 -8.86
CA LEU A 126 -0.84 6.62 -9.59
C LEU A 126 -1.20 7.83 -8.72
N ASN A 127 -1.02 9.03 -9.29
CA ASN A 127 -1.34 10.29 -8.64
C ASN A 127 -2.86 10.41 -8.46
N PHE A 128 -3.28 10.85 -7.28
CA PHE A 128 -4.70 10.98 -6.95
C PHE A 128 -5.39 12.11 -7.72
N GLU A 129 -4.67 13.10 -8.25
CA GLU A 129 -5.25 14.25 -8.96
C GLU A 129 -5.71 13.89 -10.38
N ASP A 130 -4.92 13.10 -11.11
CA ASP A 130 -5.09 12.87 -12.55
C ASP A 130 -4.86 11.42 -13.00
N GLY A 131 -4.54 10.51 -12.07
CA GLY A 131 -4.20 9.12 -12.37
C GLY A 131 -2.88 8.94 -13.12
N SER A 132 -2.02 9.95 -13.18
CA SER A 132 -0.70 9.84 -13.81
C SER A 132 0.21 8.91 -13.03
N LEU A 133 0.95 8.07 -13.74
CA LEU A 133 1.97 7.20 -13.14
C LEU A 133 3.23 8.01 -12.87
N THR A 134 3.66 8.02 -11.61
CA THR A 134 4.78 8.84 -11.13
C THR A 134 5.76 8.03 -10.30
N HIS A 135 6.98 8.55 -10.13
CA HIS A 135 8.00 8.04 -9.22
C HIS A 135 8.53 6.61 -9.45
N VAL A 136 8.18 5.97 -10.57
CA VAL A 136 8.70 4.65 -10.93
C VAL A 136 10.23 4.64 -10.87
N GLY A 137 10.78 3.65 -10.16
CA GLY A 137 12.21 3.49 -9.95
C GLY A 137 12.82 4.41 -8.87
N ASN A 138 12.07 5.39 -8.36
CA ASN A 138 12.54 6.33 -7.35
C ASN A 138 11.93 6.10 -5.97
N LEU A 139 10.62 5.83 -5.92
CA LEU A 139 9.86 5.57 -4.69
C LEU A 139 9.07 4.26 -4.81
N GLY A 140 8.95 3.53 -3.71
CA GLY A 140 8.06 2.38 -3.59
C GLY A 140 7.00 2.64 -2.54
N PHE A 141 5.76 2.29 -2.86
CA PHE A 141 4.59 2.56 -2.03
C PHE A 141 3.71 1.33 -1.91
N TYR A 142 3.35 0.95 -0.68
CA TYR A 142 2.61 -0.28 -0.42
C TYR A 142 1.51 -0.09 0.63
N TRP A 143 0.26 -0.28 0.23
CA TRP A 143 -0.90 -0.18 1.11
C TRP A 143 -0.88 -1.23 2.23
N LEU A 144 -1.44 -0.84 3.38
CA LEU A 144 -1.70 -1.68 4.55
C LEU A 144 -3.22 -1.87 4.74
N ALA A 145 -3.61 -2.91 5.47
CA ALA A 145 -5.02 -3.31 5.61
C ALA A 145 -5.91 -2.26 6.30
N VAL A 146 -5.35 -1.53 7.28
CA VAL A 146 -6.09 -0.66 8.20
C VAL A 146 -5.75 0.80 7.91
N PRO A 147 -6.76 1.70 7.86
CA PRO A 147 -6.54 3.12 7.61
C PRO A 147 -6.11 3.87 8.88
N LEU A 148 -5.56 5.07 8.71
CA LEU A 148 -5.19 5.96 9.81
C LEU A 148 -6.42 6.64 10.42
N ASP A 149 -7.35 7.05 9.55
CA ASP A 149 -8.66 7.64 9.88
C ASP A 149 -9.64 7.42 8.72
N ASP A 150 -10.75 8.14 8.67
CA ASP A 150 -11.79 8.03 7.64
C ASP A 150 -11.36 8.49 6.25
N ILE A 151 -10.28 9.27 6.13
CA ILE A 151 -9.82 9.88 4.87
C ILE A 151 -8.43 9.37 4.46
N ILE A 152 -7.61 8.99 5.44
CA ILE A 152 -6.19 8.69 5.27
C ILE A 152 -5.93 7.19 5.42
N GLY A 153 -5.19 6.62 4.46
CA GLY A 153 -4.70 5.25 4.51
C GLY A 153 -3.28 5.16 5.06
N CYS A 154 -2.93 4.01 5.65
CA CYS A 154 -1.58 3.67 6.09
C CYS A 154 -0.82 2.95 4.97
N PHE A 155 0.44 3.30 4.74
CA PHE A 155 1.28 2.62 3.75
C PHE A 155 2.77 2.63 4.15
N LEU A 156 3.52 1.74 3.51
CA LEU A 156 4.99 1.77 3.51
C LEU A 156 5.50 2.65 2.36
N CYS A 157 6.38 3.59 2.67
CA CYS A 157 7.17 4.34 1.70
C CYS A 157 8.65 3.91 1.75
N LEU A 158 9.26 3.71 0.59
CA LEU A 158 10.70 3.45 0.48
C LEU A 158 11.35 4.26 -0.65
N ARG A 159 12.61 4.65 -0.45
CA ARG A 159 13.49 5.30 -1.43
C ARG A 159 14.95 5.01 -1.10
N SER A 160 15.86 5.32 -2.02
CA SER A 160 17.31 5.09 -1.86
C SER A 160 17.97 5.67 -0.59
N GLY A 161 17.32 6.59 0.13
CA GLY A 161 17.91 7.23 1.31
C GLY A 161 17.19 6.98 2.63
N ASN A 162 15.96 6.46 2.62
CA ASN A 162 15.17 6.21 3.81
C ASN A 162 13.96 5.32 3.53
N VAL A 163 13.41 4.79 4.61
CA VAL A 163 12.19 3.98 4.63
C VAL A 163 11.27 4.53 5.71
N SER A 164 10.00 4.67 5.38
CA SER A 164 8.93 5.07 6.30
C SER A 164 7.90 3.95 6.35
N PRO A 165 8.01 3.01 7.32
CA PRO A 165 7.05 1.91 7.44
C PRO A 165 5.69 2.36 7.99
N LYS A 166 5.58 3.60 8.47
CA LYS A 166 4.38 4.19 9.07
C LYS A 166 4.00 5.50 8.37
N ASP A 167 3.93 5.50 7.05
CA ASP A 167 3.55 6.69 6.27
C ASP A 167 2.06 6.73 5.95
N ALA A 168 1.50 7.91 5.72
CA ALA A 168 0.05 8.09 5.61
C ALA A 168 -0.34 9.13 4.56
N SER A 169 -1.37 8.84 3.77
CA SER A 169 -1.78 9.66 2.62
C SER A 169 -3.25 9.42 2.28
N PRO A 170 -3.93 10.31 1.52
CA PRO A 170 -5.29 10.07 1.08
C PRO A 170 -5.46 8.70 0.42
N ARG A 171 -6.59 8.06 0.69
CA ARG A 171 -6.93 6.72 0.19
C ARG A 171 -7.03 6.65 -1.35
N SER A 172 -7.12 7.80 -2.01
CA SER A 172 -7.24 7.96 -3.47
C SER A 172 -5.96 7.66 -4.25
N LEU A 173 -4.81 7.46 -3.59
CA LEU A 173 -3.57 7.06 -4.26
C LEU A 173 -3.62 5.62 -4.78
N GLY A 174 -3.16 5.42 -6.01
CA GLY A 174 -2.95 4.09 -6.57
C GLY A 174 -1.60 3.52 -6.17
N LEU A 175 -1.55 2.85 -5.01
CA LEU A 175 -0.34 2.21 -4.49
C LEU A 175 -0.34 0.71 -4.71
N SER A 176 0.83 0.09 -4.65
CA SER A 176 0.96 -1.37 -4.75
C SER A 176 0.43 -2.06 -3.49
N VAL A 177 0.13 -3.35 -3.59
CA VAL A 177 -0.17 -4.22 -2.45
C VAL A 177 0.88 -5.32 -2.36
N ARG A 178 1.25 -5.75 -1.15
CA ARG A 178 2.16 -6.88 -0.94
C ARG A 178 1.51 -7.91 -0.02
N PRO A 179 0.81 -8.92 -0.59
CA PRO A 179 0.14 -9.95 0.20
C PRO A 179 1.08 -10.68 1.17
N VAL A 180 0.56 -11.06 2.34
CA VAL A 180 1.26 -11.88 3.35
C VAL A 180 0.47 -13.15 3.67
N SER A 181 1.16 -14.16 4.18
CA SER A 181 0.59 -15.40 4.73
C SER A 181 1.27 -15.62 6.07
N GLU A 182 0.47 -15.81 7.12
CA GLU A 182 0.92 -15.99 8.51
C GLU A 182 0.35 -17.28 9.11
#